data_AF-A0A7C3J4G7-F1
#
_entry.id   AF-A0A7C3J4G7-F1
#
_cell.length_a   1.000
_cell.length_b   1.000
_cell.length_c   1.000
_cell.angle_alpha   90.00
_cell.angle_beta   90.00
_cell.angle_gamma   90.00
#
_symmetry.space_group_name_H-M   'P 1'
#
loop_
_entity.id
_entity.type
_entity.pdbx_description
1 polymer ?
#
loop_
_entity_poly.entity_id
_entity_poly.type
_entity_poly.pdbx_seq_one_letter_code
_entity_poly.pdbx_strand_id
1 'polypeptide(L)' 'MAAREMHKATCSACGKECEVPFKPDGTRPVYCRECYSKRRGMRR' A
#
# COMPACT_ATOMS: atom_id res chain seq x y z
N MET A 1 6.11 15.54 -18.45
CA MET A 1 5.88 15.44 -17.00
C MET A 1 5.02 14.20 -16.77
N ALA A 2 5.59 13.09 -16.28
CA ALA A 2 4.82 11.87 -16.05
C ALA A 2 4.05 12.01 -14.73
N ALA A 3 2.73 12.13 -14.81
CA ALA A 3 1.85 12.12 -13.65
C ALA A 3 1.98 10.75 -12.97
N ARG A 4 2.35 10.75 -11.69
CA ARG A 4 2.35 9.53 -10.87
C ARG A 4 0.89 9.19 -10.61
N GLU A 5 0.35 8.20 -11.32
CA GLU A 5 -1.00 7.71 -11.08
C GLU A 5 -1.05 7.08 -9.68
N MET A 6 -1.71 7.78 -8.76
CA MET A 6 -1.98 7.33 -7.42
C MET A 6 -3.32 6.60 -7.45
N HIS A 7 -3.31 5.31 -7.18
CA HIS A 7 -4.52 4.49 -7.12
C HIS A 7 -5.02 4.40 -5.67
N LYS A 8 -6.33 4.61 -5.47
CA LYS A 8 -6.97 4.33 -4.19
C LYS A 8 -7.00 2.82 -3.97
N ALA A 9 -6.52 2.39 -2.82
CA ALA A 9 -6.50 0.99 -2.43
C ALA A 9 -6.77 0.82 -0.94
N THR A 10 -7.39 -0.29 -0.58
CA THR A 10 -7.71 -0.63 0.81
C THR A 10 -6.58 -1.45 1.42
N CYS A 11 -6.05 -1.03 2.56
CA CYS A 11 -5.01 -1.75 3.26
C CYS A 11 -5.55 -3.10 3.78
N SER A 12 -5.00 -4.21 3.31
CA SER A 12 -5.41 -5.56 3.74
C SER A 12 -5.05 -5.89 5.19
N ALA A 13 -4.21 -5.07 5.85
CA ALA A 13 -3.83 -5.27 7.24
C ALA A 13 -4.68 -4.48 8.24
N CYS A 14 -5.12 -3.27 7.88
CA CYS A 14 -5.88 -2.40 8.79
C CYS A 14 -7.23 -1.93 8.25
N GLY A 15 -7.57 -2.27 7.00
CA GLY A 15 -8.84 -1.91 6.36
C GLY A 15 -8.97 -0.45 5.92
N LYS A 16 -7.94 0.39 6.12
CA LYS A 16 -7.99 1.82 5.77
C LYS A 16 -7.75 2.05 4.28
N GLU A 17 -8.42 3.06 3.73
CA GLU A 17 -8.19 3.56 2.37
C GLU A 17 -6.87 4.34 2.31
N CYS A 18 -6.06 4.08 1.31
CA CYS A 18 -4.78 4.75 1.08
C CYS A 18 -4.49 4.92 -0.41
N GLU A 19 -3.63 5.87 -0.73
CA GLU A 19 -3.20 6.14 -2.10
C GLU A 19 -1.85 5.47 -2.35
N VAL A 20 -1.81 4.59 -3.34
CA VAL A 20 -0.63 3.80 -3.68
C VAL A 20 -0.24 4.00 -5.14
N PRO A 21 1.06 4.06 -5.47
CA PRO A 21 1.53 4.25 -6.85
C PRO A 21 1.49 2.95 -7.68
N PHE A 22 0.80 1.92 -7.20
CA PHE A 22 0.67 0.62 -7.86
C PHE A 22 -0.80 0.24 -7.96
N LYS A 23 -1.17 -0.43 -9.05
CA LYS A 23 -2.55 -0.84 -9.29
C LYS A 23 -2.92 -1.98 -8.33
N PRO A 24 -3.94 -1.84 -7.45
CA PRO A 24 -4.40 -2.93 -6.61
C PRO A 24 -5.07 -3.99 -7.50
N ASP A 25 -4.37 -5.10 -7.73
CA ASP A 25 -4.84 -6.19 -8.60
C ASP A 25 -5.75 -7.20 -7.87
N GLY A 26 -6.07 -6.98 -6.59
CA GLY A 26 -6.87 -7.89 -5.75
C GLY A 26 -6.21 -9.24 -5.44
N THR A 27 -5.12 -9.57 -6.15
CA THR A 27 -4.34 -10.79 -5.99
C THR A 27 -3.21 -10.56 -4.98
N ARG A 28 -2.64 -9.35 -4.97
CA ARG A 28 -1.61 -8.90 -4.03
C ARG A 28 -2.21 -7.99 -2.94
N PRO A 29 -1.96 -8.30 -1.66
CA PRO A 29 -2.45 -7.46 -0.55
C PRO A 29 -1.79 -6.09 -0.57
N VAL A 30 -2.61 -5.05 -0.54
CA VAL A 30 -2.12 -3.67 -0.44
C VAL A 30 -1.87 -3.33 1.02
N TYR A 31 -0.75 -2.68 1.30
CA TYR A 31 -0.43 -2.21 2.64
C TYR A 31 -0.20 -0.70 2.63
N CYS A 32 -0.82 -0.01 3.58
CA CYS A 32 -0.48 1.38 3.83
C CYS A 32 0.97 1.50 4.34
N ARG A 33 1.52 2.71 4.23
CA ARG A 33 2.91 3.01 4.63
C ARG A 33 3.20 2.55 6.07
N GLU A 34 2.25 2.68 6.98
CA GLU A 34 2.38 2.26 8.37
C GLU A 34 2.47 0.73 8.53
N CYS A 35 1.53 -0.02 7.94
CA CYS A 35 1.54 -1.48 7.98
C CYS A 35 2.77 -2.06 7.25
N TYR A 36 3.17 -1.42 6.16
CA TYR A 36 4.38 -1.78 5.43
C TYR A 36 5.65 -1.56 6.24
N SER A 37 5.77 -0.40 6.90
CA SER A 37 6.89 -0.09 7.80
C SER A 37 6.93 -1.03 9.00
N LYS A 38 5.79 -1.36 9.62
CA LYS A 38 5.73 -2.37 10.71
C LYS A 38 6.24 -3.73 10.24
N ARG A 39 5.87 -4.15 9.02
CA ARG A 39 6.27 -5.44 8.46
C ARG A 39 7.74 -5.50 8.02
N ARG A 40 8.29 -4.38 7.51
CA ARG A 40 9.72 -4.26 7.16
C ARG A 40 10.64 -3.96 8.34
N GLY A 41 10.11 -3.44 9.45
CA GLY A 41 10.86 -3.04 10.65
C GLY A 41 11.53 -4.20 11.39
N MET A 42 11.22 -5.45 11.01
CA MET A 42 11.90 -6.66 11.47
C MET A 42 13.11 -7.00 10.58
N ARG A 43 14.01 -6.03 10.40
CA ARG A 43 15.39 -6.27 9.96
C ARG A 43 16.31 -5.49 10.89
N ARG A 44 16.35 -5.91 12.15
CA ARG A 44 17.45 -5.60 13.06
C ARG A 44 18.34 -6.82 13.13
#